data_AF-A0A945HK41-F1
#
_entry.id   AF-A0A945HK41-F1
#
_cell.length_a   1.000
_cell.length_b   1.000
_cell.length_c   1.000
_cell.angle_alpha   90.00
_cell.angle_beta   90.00
_cell.angle_gamma   90.00
#
_symmetry.space_group_name_H-M   'P 1'
#
loop_
_entity.id
_entity.type
_entity.pdbx_description
1 polymer ?
#
loop_
_entity_poly.entity_id
_entity_poly.type
_entity_poly.pdbx_seq_one_letter_code
_entity_poly.pdbx_strand_id
1 'polypeptide(L)'
;MKYSIIIAVFNRINEVKELLKAAELFDFDDKLGARWLTHVPLPAYQNPGPWQSAFSQSGAISILLRAYQQSQKSKYRKLAKLALKPFQVPVKDGGVSSEAPWGICYEEYTSSVPTLVLNGHIFALFGLFDFQRVFPNDEECNLLVNNGLVSLKKSLAFYDLGFWTRYNYCEAEFYPDIDPATISYHRLHIMLLKVMTRLDPDPIYAEYIEKW
;
A
#
# COMPACT_ATOMS: atom_id res chain seq x y z
N MET A 1 -23.92 9.23 -8.02
CA MET A 1 -23.18 10.35 -7.39
C MET A 1 -21.70 10.04 -7.57
N LYS A 2 -20.96 10.83 -8.38
CA LYS A 2 -19.58 10.51 -8.78
C LYS A 2 -18.63 10.91 -7.64
N TYR A 3 -18.03 9.93 -6.95
CA TYR A 3 -17.06 10.19 -5.89
C TYR A 3 -15.71 10.59 -6.48
N SER A 4 -15.52 11.90 -6.70
CA SER A 4 -14.23 12.54 -6.92
C SER A 4 -13.64 12.94 -5.56
N ILE A 5 -13.06 11.99 -4.82
CA ILE A 5 -12.35 12.28 -3.55
C ILE A 5 -10.85 11.89 -3.61
N ILE A 6 -10.28 11.85 -4.82
CA ILE A 6 -8.83 11.93 -5.03
C ILE A 6 -8.52 12.97 -6.11
N ILE A 7 -8.95 14.21 -5.86
CA ILE A 7 -8.53 15.38 -6.66
C ILE A 7 -7.99 16.41 -5.67
N ALA A 8 -6.71 16.31 -5.31
CA ALA A 8 -5.88 17.45 -4.88
C ALA A 8 -4.50 17.00 -4.39
N VAL A 9 -3.60 16.62 -5.30
CA VAL A 9 -2.17 16.99 -5.27
C VAL A 9 -1.74 16.98 -6.74
N PHE A 10 -0.82 17.84 -7.16
CA PHE A 10 -0.29 18.02 -8.53
C PHE A 10 -0.98 19.09 -9.39
N ASN A 11 -0.96 20.33 -8.91
CA ASN A 11 -1.27 21.52 -9.72
C ASN A 11 -0.10 22.02 -10.59
N ARG A 12 1.03 21.28 -10.67
CA ARG A 12 2.18 21.68 -11.49
C ARG A 12 2.55 20.58 -12.49
N ILE A 13 2.35 20.87 -13.78
CA ILE A 13 2.66 20.00 -14.92
C ILE A 13 4.08 19.41 -14.85
N ASN A 14 5.04 20.14 -14.29
CA ASN A 14 6.43 19.70 -14.16
C ASN A 14 6.60 18.59 -13.11
N GLU A 15 5.86 18.63 -12.00
CA GLU A 15 5.91 17.56 -10.97
C GLU A 15 5.39 16.25 -11.54
N VAL A 16 4.32 16.30 -12.35
CA VAL A 16 3.75 15.11 -13.01
C VAL A 16 4.75 14.48 -14.00
N LYS A 17 5.53 15.29 -14.72
CA LYS A 17 6.54 14.78 -15.67
C LYS A 17 7.68 14.06 -14.95
N GLU A 18 8.18 14.61 -13.85
CA GLU A 18 9.27 13.98 -13.09
C GLU A 18 8.80 12.69 -12.41
N LEU A 19 7.58 12.67 -11.86
CA LEU A 19 6.98 11.46 -11.30
C LEU A 19 6.77 10.37 -12.36
N LEU A 20 6.36 10.75 -13.58
CA LEU A 20 6.20 9.79 -14.66
C LEU A 20 7.54 9.21 -15.12
N LYS A 21 8.61 10.02 -15.15
CA LYS A 21 9.96 9.50 -15.42
C LYS A 21 10.37 8.47 -14.37
N ALA A 22 10.16 8.77 -13.08
CA ALA A 22 10.45 7.83 -12.01
C ALA A 22 9.61 6.53 -12.14
N ALA A 23 8.32 6.66 -12.50
CA ALA A 23 7.46 5.51 -12.77
C ALA A 23 7.83 4.73 -14.05
N GLU A 24 8.69 5.24 -14.92
CA GLU A 24 9.23 4.50 -16.07
C GLU A 24 10.58 3.81 -15.74
N LEU A 25 11.16 4.07 -14.56
CA LEU A 25 12.36 3.40 -14.05
C LEU A 25 11.97 2.20 -13.17
N PHE A 26 11.53 1.11 -13.80
CA PHE A 26 11.13 -0.12 -13.13
C PHE A 26 12.05 -1.28 -13.49
N ASP A 27 12.16 -2.23 -12.56
CA ASP A 27 12.66 -3.57 -12.80
C ASP A 27 11.53 -4.48 -13.30
N PHE A 28 11.85 -5.43 -14.18
CA PHE A 28 10.89 -6.36 -14.75
C PHE A 28 11.32 -7.81 -14.56
N ASP A 29 10.38 -8.62 -14.08
CA ASP A 29 10.52 -10.07 -13.99
C ASP A 29 9.26 -10.74 -14.55
N ASP A 30 9.40 -11.85 -15.26
CA ASP A 30 8.27 -12.51 -15.92
C ASP A 30 7.19 -12.98 -14.93
N LYS A 31 7.60 -13.44 -13.76
CA LYS A 31 6.71 -13.92 -12.70
C LYS A 31 6.17 -12.76 -11.87
N LEU A 32 7.04 -11.81 -11.50
CA LEU A 32 6.72 -10.75 -10.55
C LEU A 32 6.21 -9.46 -11.20
N GLY A 33 6.28 -9.33 -12.53
CA GLY A 33 5.84 -8.15 -13.25
C GLY A 33 6.75 -6.95 -13.07
N ALA A 34 6.16 -5.75 -13.00
CA ALA A 34 6.89 -4.49 -12.90
C ALA A 34 7.06 -4.05 -11.44
N ARG A 35 8.29 -3.68 -11.08
CA ARG A 35 8.72 -3.48 -9.70
C ARG A 35 9.59 -2.24 -9.54
N TRP A 36 9.43 -1.52 -8.43
CA TRP A 36 10.29 -0.41 -8.05
C TRP A 36 11.10 -0.80 -6.83
N LEU A 37 12.37 -1.13 -7.06
CA LEU A 37 13.30 -1.61 -6.04
C LEU A 37 13.93 -0.45 -5.27
N THR A 38 14.01 -0.61 -3.96
CA THR A 38 14.80 0.25 -3.07
C THR A 38 16.15 -0.41 -2.83
N HIS A 39 17.22 0.29 -3.19
CA HIS A 39 18.61 -0.16 -3.01
C HIS A 39 19.27 0.38 -1.73
N VAL A 40 18.51 1.12 -0.92
CA VAL A 40 18.97 1.61 0.38
C VAL A 40 18.73 0.50 1.40
N PRO A 41 19.76 0.05 2.14
CA PRO A 41 19.57 -0.92 3.21
C PRO A 41 18.56 -0.42 4.24
N LEU A 42 17.86 -1.37 4.87
CA LEU A 42 16.89 -1.12 5.92
C LEU A 42 17.30 -1.88 7.19
N PRO A 43 18.27 -1.34 7.96
CA PRO A 43 18.88 -2.05 9.09
C PRO A 43 17.89 -2.41 10.20
N ALA A 44 16.85 -1.58 10.40
CA ALA A 44 15.81 -1.80 11.40
C ALA A 44 15.09 -3.16 11.23
N TYR A 45 15.04 -3.68 10.00
CA TYR A 45 14.47 -4.99 9.69
C TYR A 45 15.50 -5.96 9.10
N GLN A 46 16.80 -5.73 9.35
CA GLN A 46 17.93 -6.54 8.86
C GLN A 46 17.90 -6.82 7.35
N ASN A 47 17.38 -5.89 6.55
CA ASN A 47 17.29 -6.07 5.11
C ASN A 47 18.40 -5.29 4.38
N PRO A 48 19.41 -5.96 3.79
CA PRO A 48 20.49 -5.28 3.06
C PRO A 48 20.07 -4.72 1.70
N GLY A 49 18.88 -5.11 1.21
CA GLY A 49 18.38 -4.79 -0.12
C GLY A 49 18.98 -5.64 -1.24
N PRO A 50 18.56 -5.39 -2.49
CA PRO A 50 17.44 -4.54 -2.87
C PRO A 50 16.10 -5.13 -2.42
N TRP A 51 15.14 -4.26 -2.10
CA TRP A 51 13.84 -4.67 -1.54
C TRP A 51 12.66 -3.89 -2.14
N GLN A 52 11.44 -4.40 -1.99
CA GLN A 52 10.23 -3.79 -2.57
C GLN A 52 9.34 -3.21 -1.48
N SER A 53 8.51 -2.25 -1.87
CA SER A 53 7.53 -1.66 -0.97
C SER A 53 6.17 -1.65 -1.64
N ALA A 54 5.16 -2.24 -1.00
CA ALA A 54 3.78 -2.13 -1.47
C ALA A 54 3.33 -0.66 -1.55
N PHE A 55 3.89 0.21 -0.71
CA PHE A 55 3.66 1.66 -0.77
C PHE A 55 4.27 2.29 -2.03
N SER A 56 5.52 1.97 -2.37
CA SER A 56 6.13 2.46 -3.62
C SER A 56 5.42 1.89 -4.86
N GLN A 57 5.05 0.60 -4.83
CA GLN A 57 4.27 -0.04 -5.89
C GLN A 57 2.92 0.67 -6.09
N SER A 58 2.21 1.00 -5.01
CA SER A 58 0.91 1.68 -5.10
C SER A 58 1.04 3.08 -5.70
N GLY A 59 2.07 3.83 -5.30
CA GLY A 59 2.40 5.13 -5.90
C GLY A 59 2.67 5.04 -7.40
N ALA A 60 3.46 4.06 -7.83
CA ALA A 60 3.75 3.83 -9.25
C ALA A 60 2.48 3.50 -10.04
N ILE A 61 1.62 2.62 -9.52
CA ILE A 61 0.31 2.30 -10.13
C ILE A 61 -0.52 3.58 -10.30
N SER A 62 -0.67 4.38 -9.25
CA SER A 62 -1.42 5.64 -9.28
C SER A 62 -0.89 6.63 -10.32
N ILE A 63 0.44 6.76 -10.46
CA ILE A 63 1.08 7.63 -11.47
C ILE A 63 0.81 7.11 -12.88
N LEU A 64 1.00 5.82 -13.12
CA LEU A 64 0.79 5.19 -14.42
C LEU A 64 -0.67 5.30 -14.88
N LEU A 65 -1.62 5.13 -13.98
CA LEU A 65 -3.04 5.28 -14.29
C LEU A 65 -3.40 6.72 -14.66
N ARG A 66 -2.85 7.72 -13.96
CA ARG A 66 -3.03 9.14 -14.33
C ARG A 66 -2.42 9.43 -15.70
N ALA A 67 -1.21 8.91 -15.97
CA ALA A 67 -0.58 9.04 -17.29
C ALA A 67 -1.40 8.36 -18.39
N TYR A 68 -1.99 7.20 -18.11
CA TYR A 68 -2.91 6.51 -19.04
C TYR A 68 -4.15 7.37 -19.32
N GLN A 69 -4.83 7.87 -18.28
CA GLN A 69 -6.04 8.68 -18.43
C GLN A 69 -5.78 9.99 -19.21
N GLN A 70 -4.61 10.61 -19.01
CA GLN A 70 -4.24 11.84 -19.71
C GLN A 70 -3.77 11.63 -21.15
N SER A 71 -2.97 10.58 -21.41
CA SER A 71 -2.33 10.38 -22.73
C SER A 71 -3.02 9.35 -23.61
N GLN A 72 -3.89 8.51 -23.03
CA GLN A 72 -4.52 7.35 -23.66
C GLN A 72 -3.52 6.30 -24.21
N LYS A 73 -2.23 6.39 -23.85
CA LYS A 73 -1.21 5.44 -24.31
C LYS A 73 -1.33 4.11 -23.57
N SER A 74 -1.60 3.04 -24.32
CA SER A 74 -1.81 1.70 -23.77
C SER A 74 -0.63 1.13 -22.98
N LYS A 75 0.61 1.63 -23.22
CA LYS A 75 1.78 1.23 -22.44
C LYS A 75 1.62 1.45 -20.93
N TYR A 76 0.98 2.55 -20.52
CA TYR A 76 0.80 2.88 -19.11
C TYR A 76 -0.22 1.98 -18.44
N ARG A 77 -1.33 1.66 -19.13
CA ARG A 77 -2.30 0.66 -18.68
C ARG A 77 -1.65 -0.72 -18.53
N LYS A 78 -0.88 -1.15 -19.53
CA LYS A 78 -0.18 -2.46 -19.49
C LYS A 78 0.80 -2.52 -18.32
N LEU A 79 1.58 -1.46 -18.12
CA LEU A 79 2.55 -1.39 -17.03
C LEU A 79 1.87 -1.36 -15.65
N ALA A 80 0.79 -0.60 -15.49
CA ALA A 80 0.00 -0.59 -14.25
C ALA A 80 -0.57 -1.99 -13.93
N LYS A 81 -1.01 -2.74 -14.95
CA LYS A 81 -1.49 -4.12 -14.77
C LYS A 81 -0.35 -5.04 -14.33
N LEU A 82 0.83 -4.92 -14.92
CA LEU A 82 2.01 -5.68 -14.51
C LEU A 82 2.46 -5.35 -13.10
N ALA A 83 2.25 -4.12 -12.64
CA ALA A 83 2.58 -3.68 -11.28
C ALA A 83 1.65 -4.24 -10.19
N LEU A 84 0.53 -4.90 -10.55
CA LEU A 84 -0.32 -5.62 -9.60
C LEU A 84 0.25 -6.98 -9.19
N LYS A 85 1.11 -7.58 -10.02
CA LYS A 85 1.67 -8.92 -9.78
C LYS A 85 2.37 -9.07 -8.42
N PRO A 86 3.21 -8.12 -7.95
CA PRO A 86 3.86 -8.27 -6.64
C PRO A 86 2.89 -8.41 -5.46
N PHE A 87 1.68 -7.84 -5.54
CA PHE A 87 0.64 -7.95 -4.51
C PHE A 87 -0.02 -9.35 -4.42
N GLN A 88 0.27 -10.23 -5.38
CA GLN A 88 -0.19 -11.63 -5.38
C GLN A 88 0.89 -12.58 -4.90
N VAL A 89 2.13 -12.09 -4.76
CA VAL A 89 3.28 -12.93 -4.47
C VAL A 89 3.75 -12.68 -3.04
N PRO A 90 4.07 -13.75 -2.28
CA PRO A 90 4.65 -13.62 -0.96
C PRO A 90 5.99 -12.87 -0.99
N VAL A 91 6.33 -12.18 0.10
CA VAL A 91 7.64 -11.49 0.23
C VAL A 91 8.83 -12.43 0.03
N LYS A 92 8.78 -13.64 0.60
CA LYS A 92 9.82 -14.67 0.44
C LYS A 92 10.09 -15.05 -1.02
N ASP A 93 9.10 -14.87 -1.89
CA ASP A 93 9.16 -15.19 -3.33
C ASP A 93 9.38 -13.92 -4.18
N GLY A 94 9.70 -12.79 -3.53
CA GLY A 94 10.00 -11.52 -4.19
C GLY A 94 8.76 -10.66 -4.47
N GLY A 95 7.61 -10.93 -3.87
CA GLY A 95 6.45 -10.03 -3.91
C GLY A 95 6.43 -9.03 -2.75
N VAL A 96 5.24 -8.52 -2.43
CA VAL A 96 5.02 -7.54 -1.34
C VAL A 96 3.94 -7.98 -0.34
N SER A 97 3.59 -9.27 -0.33
CA SER A 97 2.48 -9.78 0.48
C SER A 97 2.99 -10.69 1.59
N SER A 98 2.51 -10.48 2.81
CA SER A 98 2.82 -11.32 3.97
C SER A 98 1.55 -11.88 4.58
N GLU A 99 1.63 -13.10 5.10
CA GLU A 99 0.58 -13.65 5.95
C GLU A 99 0.69 -13.04 7.36
N ALA A 100 -0.42 -12.53 7.89
CA ALA A 100 -0.56 -12.05 9.25
C ALA A 100 -1.66 -12.84 9.98
N PRO A 101 -1.75 -12.78 11.32
CA PRO A 101 -2.77 -13.50 12.08
C PRO A 101 -4.22 -13.23 11.66
N TRP A 102 -4.47 -12.07 11.04
CA TRP A 102 -5.80 -11.62 10.60
C TRP A 102 -6.04 -11.73 9.08
N GLY A 103 -5.04 -12.15 8.29
CA GLY A 103 -5.11 -12.22 6.83
C GLY A 103 -3.89 -11.62 6.14
N ILE A 104 -4.02 -11.32 4.84
CA ILE A 104 -2.89 -10.82 4.05
C ILE A 104 -2.56 -9.36 4.39
N CYS A 105 -1.29 -9.05 4.63
CA CYS A 105 -0.79 -7.69 4.71
C CYS A 105 0.06 -7.36 3.49
N TYR A 106 -0.06 -6.12 3.02
CA TYR A 106 0.79 -5.58 1.96
C TYR A 106 1.91 -4.78 2.62
N GLU A 107 3.13 -5.29 2.50
CA GLU A 107 4.28 -4.82 3.26
C GLU A 107 4.83 -3.50 2.70
N GLU A 108 4.84 -2.47 3.53
CA GLU A 108 5.62 -1.26 3.24
C GLU A 108 7.10 -1.56 3.24
N TYR A 109 7.56 -2.40 4.16
CA TYR A 109 8.94 -2.85 4.25
C TYR A 109 8.99 -4.36 4.08
N THR A 110 9.32 -4.85 2.88
CA THR A 110 9.60 -6.28 2.72
C THR A 110 10.85 -6.64 3.51
N SER A 111 10.82 -7.71 4.30
CA SER A 111 11.97 -8.24 5.02
C SER A 111 11.90 -9.78 5.10
N SER A 112 12.85 -10.45 5.75
CA SER A 112 12.79 -11.90 5.97
C SER A 112 11.65 -12.34 6.88
N VAL A 113 11.12 -11.40 7.67
CA VAL A 113 10.00 -11.56 8.60
C VAL A 113 8.88 -10.56 8.25
N PRO A 114 7.61 -10.88 8.50
CA PRO A 114 6.53 -9.91 8.30
C PRO A 114 6.74 -8.68 9.19
N THR A 115 6.72 -7.48 8.59
CA THR A 115 6.86 -6.23 9.36
C THR A 115 5.51 -5.67 9.75
N LEU A 116 4.50 -5.82 8.87
CA LEU A 116 3.10 -5.52 9.15
C LEU A 116 2.91 -4.06 9.61
N VAL A 117 3.33 -3.10 8.76
CA VAL A 117 3.13 -1.65 9.05
C VAL A 117 1.72 -1.21 8.66
N LEU A 118 0.99 -0.59 9.59
CA LEU A 118 -0.42 -0.24 9.40
C LEU A 118 -0.64 0.79 8.29
N ASN A 119 0.01 1.96 8.38
CA ASN A 119 -0.13 3.00 7.35
C ASN A 119 0.32 2.48 5.98
N GLY A 120 1.36 1.67 5.96
CA GLY A 120 1.90 1.01 4.78
C GLY A 120 0.85 0.22 4.01
N HIS A 121 0.16 -0.67 4.72
CA HIS A 121 -0.93 -1.47 4.15
C HIS A 121 -2.07 -0.60 3.61
N ILE A 122 -2.46 0.45 4.33
CA ILE A 122 -3.54 1.35 3.88
C ILE A 122 -3.12 2.15 2.64
N PHE A 123 -1.89 2.67 2.59
CA PHE A 123 -1.41 3.36 1.38
C PHE A 123 -1.27 2.41 0.19
N ALA A 124 -0.93 1.15 0.45
CA ALA A 124 -0.87 0.12 -0.59
C ALA A 124 -2.25 -0.06 -1.26
N LEU A 125 -3.32 -0.09 -0.46
CA LEU A 125 -4.71 -0.13 -0.94
C LEU A 125 -5.08 1.05 -1.85
N PHE A 126 -4.52 2.24 -1.64
CA PHE A 126 -4.87 3.41 -2.48
C PHE A 126 -4.49 3.24 -3.95
N GLY A 127 -3.35 2.62 -4.25
CA GLY A 127 -2.97 2.30 -5.63
C GLY A 127 -3.89 1.25 -6.25
N LEU A 128 -4.31 0.26 -5.45
CA LEU A 128 -5.28 -0.75 -5.87
C LEU A 128 -6.66 -0.15 -6.12
N PHE A 129 -7.13 0.76 -5.26
CA PHE A 129 -8.37 1.51 -5.48
C PHE A 129 -8.31 2.38 -6.73
N ASP A 130 -7.17 3.04 -6.98
CA ASP A 130 -6.98 3.79 -8.22
C ASP A 130 -7.10 2.89 -9.45
N PHE A 131 -6.52 1.68 -9.39
CA PHE A 131 -6.63 0.71 -10.47
C PHE A 131 -8.07 0.22 -10.65
N GLN A 132 -8.73 -0.21 -9.58
CA GLN A 132 -10.12 -0.63 -9.57
C GLN A 132 -11.05 0.45 -10.12
N ARG A 133 -10.84 1.72 -9.74
CA ARG A 133 -11.63 2.86 -10.25
C ARG A 133 -11.50 3.02 -11.76
N VAL A 134 -10.30 2.80 -12.32
CA VAL A 134 -10.06 2.92 -13.76
C VAL A 134 -10.53 1.68 -14.51
N PHE A 135 -10.43 0.49 -13.90
CA PHE A 135 -10.77 -0.81 -14.48
C PHE A 135 -11.67 -1.62 -13.52
N PRO A 136 -12.96 -1.25 -13.35
CA PRO A 136 -13.83 -1.84 -12.31
C PRO A 136 -14.15 -3.32 -12.53
N ASN A 137 -13.99 -3.82 -13.75
CA ASN A 137 -14.25 -5.21 -14.10
C ASN A 137 -12.98 -6.08 -14.05
N ASP A 138 -11.87 -5.57 -13.54
CA ASP A 138 -10.63 -6.35 -13.39
C ASP A 138 -10.70 -7.19 -12.12
N GLU A 139 -11.01 -8.49 -12.28
CA GLU A 139 -11.24 -9.43 -11.18
C GLU A 139 -10.01 -9.60 -10.27
N GLU A 140 -8.81 -9.60 -10.85
CA GLU A 140 -7.55 -9.72 -10.11
C GLU A 140 -7.33 -8.54 -9.16
N CYS A 141 -7.52 -7.31 -9.65
CA CYS A 141 -7.44 -6.12 -8.80
C CYS A 141 -8.54 -6.12 -7.72
N ASN A 142 -9.77 -6.48 -8.09
CA ASN A 142 -10.89 -6.54 -7.16
C ASN A 142 -10.63 -7.53 -6.02
N LEU A 143 -10.03 -8.68 -6.30
CA LEU A 143 -9.64 -9.66 -5.29
C LEU A 143 -8.58 -9.10 -4.33
N LEU A 144 -7.55 -8.40 -4.86
CA LEU A 144 -6.53 -7.75 -4.04
C LEU A 144 -7.12 -6.69 -3.12
N VAL A 145 -7.98 -5.81 -3.64
CA VAL A 145 -8.69 -4.80 -2.85
C VAL A 145 -9.50 -5.45 -1.74
N ASN A 146 -10.30 -6.48 -2.06
CA ASN A 146 -11.14 -7.15 -1.08
C ASN A 146 -10.32 -7.84 0.02
N ASN A 147 -9.24 -8.54 -0.35
CA ASN A 147 -8.38 -9.22 0.61
C ASN A 147 -7.71 -8.23 1.57
N GLY A 148 -7.19 -7.13 1.06
CA GLY A 148 -6.60 -6.09 1.91
C GLY A 148 -7.63 -5.35 2.77
N LEU A 149 -8.85 -5.10 2.27
CA LEU A 149 -9.92 -4.50 3.08
C LEU A 149 -10.36 -5.39 4.24
N VAL A 150 -10.59 -6.69 3.98
CA VAL A 150 -10.93 -7.66 5.02
C VAL A 150 -9.81 -7.76 6.05
N SER A 151 -8.56 -7.79 5.59
CA SER A 151 -7.38 -7.83 6.45
C SER A 151 -7.27 -6.57 7.32
N LEU A 152 -7.38 -5.38 6.73
CA LEU A 152 -7.34 -4.10 7.43
C LEU A 152 -8.37 -4.04 8.55
N LYS A 153 -9.63 -4.41 8.27
CA LYS A 153 -10.69 -4.36 9.29
C LYS A 153 -10.41 -5.30 10.46
N LYS A 154 -9.95 -6.52 10.18
CA LYS A 154 -9.60 -7.49 11.22
C LYS A 154 -8.33 -7.10 11.99
N SER A 155 -7.45 -6.31 11.38
CA SER A 155 -6.16 -5.95 11.97
C SER A 155 -6.23 -4.83 12.99
N LEU A 156 -7.24 -3.94 12.91
CA LEU A 156 -7.32 -2.73 13.76
C LEU A 156 -7.20 -3.04 15.26
N ALA A 157 -7.77 -4.15 15.72
CA ALA A 157 -7.67 -4.60 17.12
C ALA A 157 -6.22 -4.90 17.56
N PHE A 158 -5.37 -5.36 16.64
CA PHE A 158 -3.98 -5.71 16.93
C PHE A 158 -3.06 -4.48 16.99
N TYR A 159 -3.43 -3.39 16.32
CA TYR A 159 -2.71 -2.12 16.38
C TYR A 159 -3.17 -1.22 17.52
N ASP A 160 -4.27 -1.54 18.18
CA ASP A 160 -4.85 -0.72 19.23
C ASP A 160 -4.17 -0.95 20.60
N LEU A 161 -3.67 0.13 21.20
CA LEU A 161 -3.09 0.15 22.54
C LEU A 161 -4.06 0.76 23.57
N GLY A 162 -5.34 0.93 23.21
CA GLY A 162 -6.42 1.41 24.08
C GLY A 162 -6.72 2.89 23.91
N PHE A 163 -5.68 3.73 23.82
CA PHE A 163 -5.75 5.19 23.57
C PHE A 163 -4.69 5.65 22.56
N TRP A 164 -4.02 4.70 21.93
CA TRP A 164 -2.89 4.95 21.03
C TRP A 164 -2.78 3.81 20.02
N THR A 165 -1.93 3.98 19.01
CA THR A 165 -1.71 2.96 17.98
C THR A 165 -0.29 2.41 18.02
N ARG A 166 -0.11 1.11 17.79
CA ARG A 166 1.15 0.53 17.32
C ARG A 166 1.46 1.05 15.92
N TYR A 167 2.74 1.19 15.59
CA TYR A 167 3.19 1.50 14.23
C TYR A 167 3.10 0.26 13.33
N ASN A 168 3.60 -0.85 13.85
CA ASN A 168 3.64 -2.13 13.17
C ASN A 168 3.30 -3.29 14.12
N TYR A 169 3.17 -4.50 13.58
CA TYR A 169 3.00 -5.75 14.34
C TYR A 169 4.12 -6.74 13.98
N CYS A 170 5.37 -6.29 14.07
CA CYS A 170 6.53 -7.13 13.79
C CYS A 170 6.82 -8.05 14.98
N GLU A 171 6.78 -9.38 14.79
CA GLU A 171 7.04 -10.38 15.84
C GLU A 171 8.48 -10.95 15.79
N ALA A 172 9.40 -10.22 15.16
CA ALA A 172 10.78 -10.67 15.03
C ALA A 172 11.54 -10.57 16.36
N GLU A 173 12.32 -11.59 16.73
CA GLU A 173 13.07 -11.63 18.00
C GLU A 173 14.02 -10.44 18.21
N PHE A 174 14.49 -9.82 17.12
CA PHE A 174 15.39 -8.67 17.15
C PHE A 174 14.67 -7.31 17.15
N TYR A 175 13.34 -7.32 17.14
CA TYR A 175 12.49 -6.13 17.07
C TYR A 175 11.67 -6.01 18.37
N PRO A 176 11.30 -4.80 18.82
CA PRO A 176 10.48 -4.64 20.02
C PRO A 176 9.11 -5.32 19.90
N ASP A 177 8.68 -6.04 20.93
CA ASP A 177 7.35 -6.70 20.99
C ASP A 177 6.18 -5.73 20.80
N ILE A 178 6.34 -4.48 21.24
CA ILE A 178 5.38 -3.40 21.06
C ILE A 178 6.15 -2.18 20.55
N ASP A 179 5.75 -1.69 19.37
CA ASP A 179 6.28 -0.47 18.76
C ASP A 179 5.18 0.61 18.70
N PRO A 180 5.05 1.47 19.70
CA PRO A 180 4.07 2.56 19.69
C PRO A 180 4.39 3.56 18.58
N ALA A 181 3.38 3.94 17.80
CA ALA A 181 3.53 4.97 16.77
C ALA A 181 3.96 6.30 17.39
N THR A 182 4.79 7.08 16.69
CA THR A 182 4.99 8.49 17.07
C THR A 182 3.67 9.26 16.94
N ILE A 183 3.54 10.42 17.60
CA ILE A 183 2.30 11.25 17.49
C ILE A 183 1.93 11.56 16.04
N SER A 184 2.93 11.75 15.17
CA SER A 184 2.70 12.00 13.74
C SER A 184 2.09 10.79 13.04
N TYR A 185 2.60 9.58 13.32
CA TYR A 185 2.05 8.36 12.74
C TYR A 185 0.69 7.98 13.32
N HIS A 186 0.50 8.19 14.62
CA HIS A 186 -0.80 7.98 15.25
C HIS A 186 -1.89 8.88 14.64
N ARG A 187 -1.60 10.18 14.44
CA ARG A 187 -2.47 11.09 13.70
C ARG A 187 -2.67 10.67 12.25
N LEU A 188 -1.63 10.13 11.62
CA LEU A 188 -1.71 9.60 10.26
C LEU A 188 -2.66 8.40 10.20
N HIS A 189 -2.60 7.47 11.14
CA HIS A 189 -3.53 6.33 11.20
C HIS A 189 -4.98 6.79 11.28
N ILE A 190 -5.29 7.73 12.18
CA ILE A 190 -6.64 8.32 12.29
C ILE A 190 -7.06 8.98 10.97
N MET A 191 -6.16 9.73 10.33
CA MET A 191 -6.44 10.40 9.06
C MET A 191 -6.69 9.39 7.93
N LEU A 192 -5.91 8.31 7.87
CA LEU A 192 -6.08 7.24 6.91
C LEU A 192 -7.42 6.52 7.11
N LEU A 193 -7.81 6.21 8.35
CA LEU A 193 -9.12 5.63 8.63
C LEU A 193 -10.26 6.56 8.24
N LYS A 194 -10.12 7.88 8.46
CA LYS A 194 -11.10 8.88 7.96
C LYS A 194 -11.22 8.86 6.43
N VAL A 195 -10.13 8.60 5.70
CA VAL A 195 -10.20 8.38 4.26
C VAL A 195 -10.93 7.06 3.96
N MET A 196 -10.63 5.99 4.70
CA MET A 196 -11.27 4.68 4.51
C MET A 196 -12.78 4.71 4.69
N THR A 197 -13.33 5.50 5.63
CA THR A 197 -14.81 5.68 5.76
C THR A 197 -15.51 6.11 4.48
N ARG A 198 -14.78 6.72 3.54
CA ARG A 198 -15.32 7.18 2.24
C ARG A 198 -15.10 6.16 1.11
N LEU A 199 -14.06 5.33 1.22
CA LEU A 199 -13.68 4.36 0.19
C LEU A 199 -14.32 2.99 0.42
N ASP A 200 -14.40 2.56 1.68
CA ASP A 200 -15.09 1.35 2.15
C ASP A 200 -15.95 1.73 3.37
N PRO A 201 -17.23 2.12 3.19
CA PRO A 201 -18.07 2.53 4.30
C PRO A 201 -18.37 1.37 5.26
N ASP A 202 -17.62 1.28 6.35
CA ASP A 202 -17.77 0.28 7.41
C ASP A 202 -17.70 0.96 8.79
N PRO A 203 -18.65 0.69 9.71
CA PRO A 203 -18.68 1.33 11.03
C PRO A 203 -17.42 1.07 11.88
N ILE A 204 -16.68 -0.01 11.61
CA ILE A 204 -15.46 -0.33 12.36
C ILE A 204 -14.42 0.80 12.28
N TYR A 205 -14.34 1.50 11.14
CA TYR A 205 -13.41 2.61 11.00
C TYR A 205 -13.77 3.77 11.93
N ALA A 206 -15.06 4.08 12.08
CA ALA A 206 -15.52 5.15 12.96
C ALA A 206 -15.25 4.81 14.44
N GLU A 207 -15.44 3.56 14.83
CA GLU A 207 -15.13 3.06 16.18
C GLU A 207 -13.66 3.29 16.54
N TYR A 208 -12.74 2.86 15.67
CA TYR A 208 -11.31 3.05 15.93
C TYR A 208 -10.85 4.51 15.80
N ILE A 209 -11.50 5.33 14.97
CA ILE A 209 -11.23 6.78 14.90
C ILE A 209 -11.61 7.48 16.21
N GLU A 210 -12.68 7.06 16.87
CA GLU A 210 -13.11 7.64 18.15
C GLU A 210 -12.22 7.17 19.31
N LYS A 211 -11.79 5.91 19.25
CA LYS A 211 -10.91 5.31 20.26
C LYS A 211 -9.47 5.84 20.23
N TRP A 212 -8.96 6.14 19.04
CA TRP A 212 -7.59 6.58 18.81
C TRP A 212 -7.42 8.09 18.95
#